data_AF-A0A371G7P4-F1
#
_entry.id   AF-A0A371G7P4-F1
#
_cell.length_a   1.000
_cell.length_b   1.000
_cell.length_c   1.000
_cell.angle_alpha   90.00
_cell.angle_beta   90.00
_cell.angle_gamma   90.00
#
_symmetry.space_group_name_H-M   'P 1'
#
loop_
_entity.id
_entity.type
_entity.pdbx_description
1 polymer ?
#
loop_
_entity_poly.entity_id
_entity_poly.type
_entity_poly.pdbx_seq_one_letter_code
_entity_poly.pdbx_strand_id
1 'polypeptide(L)'
;MIGQTHKDRLSLHKRDILDGKNFEQWCIKMGIIFGFQEVLEIVKNDIQEVEVGTIKVQRTIYKESKKKDCKALFLIHQCVDSINFEKIASANSTKEA
;
A
#
# COMPACT_ATOMS: atom_id res chain seq x y z
N MET A 1 20.89 -14.41 -17.94
CA MET A 1 20.60 -12.99 -17.61
C MET A 1 19.30 -12.76 -16.84
N ILE A 2 18.49 -13.77 -16.51
CA ILE A 2 17.20 -13.58 -15.80
C ILE A 2 17.37 -13.64 -14.26
N GLY A 3 18.45 -14.27 -13.78
CA GLY A 3 18.72 -14.43 -12.35
C GLY A 3 19.22 -13.16 -11.65
N GLN A 4 19.85 -12.24 -12.37
CA GLN A 4 20.39 -11.01 -11.78
C GLN A 4 19.27 -10.00 -11.55
N THR A 5 18.33 -9.84 -12.49
CA THR A 5 17.18 -8.92 -12.36
C THR A 5 16.22 -9.29 -11.22
N HIS A 6 16.05 -10.58 -10.91
CA HIS A 6 15.23 -11.01 -9.77
C HIS A 6 15.96 -10.78 -8.43
N LYS A 7 17.28 -10.98 -8.40
CA LYS A 7 18.12 -10.68 -7.23
C LYS A 7 18.23 -9.18 -6.99
N ASP A 8 18.28 -8.38 -8.05
CA ASP A 8 18.35 -6.91 -7.99
C ASP A 8 17.00 -6.29 -7.57
N ARG A 9 15.85 -6.88 -7.95
CA ARG A 9 14.53 -6.51 -7.39
C ARG A 9 14.39 -6.90 -5.92
N LEU A 10 15.04 -7.97 -5.49
CA LEU A 10 15.09 -8.39 -4.08
C LEU A 10 16.14 -7.61 -3.26
N SER A 11 17.21 -7.11 -3.88
CA SER A 11 18.29 -6.37 -3.22
C SER A 11 18.08 -4.86 -3.15
N LEU A 12 17.12 -4.30 -3.88
CA LEU A 12 16.70 -2.88 -3.75
C LEU A 12 15.89 -2.60 -2.46
N HIS A 13 15.82 -3.58 -1.57
CA HIS A 13 14.88 -3.58 -0.46
C HIS A 13 15.54 -4.13 0.80
N LYS A 14 16.57 -3.44 1.28
CA LYS A 14 16.57 -3.20 2.73
C LYS A 14 15.38 -2.26 2.99
N ARG A 15 14.19 -2.86 2.98
CA ARG A 15 12.93 -2.16 3.17
C ARG A 15 12.99 -1.64 4.59
N ASP A 16 13.03 -0.32 4.76
CA ASP A 16 13.12 0.27 6.08
C ASP A 16 11.85 -0.10 6.85
N ILE A 17 12.05 -0.95 7.84
CA ILE A 17 10.99 -1.45 8.69
C ILE A 17 10.69 -0.38 9.73
N LEU A 18 9.41 -0.03 9.90
CA LEU A 18 8.98 0.83 10.99
C LEU A 18 9.27 0.13 12.32
N ASP A 19 10.19 0.69 13.11
CA ASP A 19 10.67 0.12 14.38
C ASP A 19 10.33 1.01 15.60
N GLY A 20 9.44 1.99 15.38
CA GLY A 20 9.00 2.96 16.38
C GLY A 20 9.95 4.15 16.59
N LYS A 21 11.17 4.13 16.06
CA LYS A 21 12.16 5.23 16.20
C LYS A 21 12.36 6.00 14.90
N ASN A 22 11.98 5.42 13.77
CA ASN A 22 12.27 5.93 12.44
C ASN A 22 11.04 6.44 11.67
N PHE A 23 9.94 6.78 12.37
CA PHE A 23 8.65 7.10 11.76
C PHE A 23 8.72 8.15 10.63
N GLU A 24 9.41 9.27 10.84
CA GLU A 24 9.52 10.33 9.82
C GLU A 24 10.22 9.83 8.53
N GLN A 25 11.33 9.12 8.69
CA GLN A 25 12.07 8.54 7.56
C GLN A 25 11.25 7.47 6.84
N TRP A 26 10.50 6.67 7.61
CA TRP A 26 9.60 5.67 7.09
C TRP A 26 8.48 6.31 6.26
N CYS A 27 7.83 7.37 6.75
CA CYS A 27 6.79 8.10 6.02
C CYS A 27 7.29 8.65 4.68
N ILE A 28 8.49 9.25 4.65
CA ILE A 28 9.08 9.77 3.40
C ILE A 28 9.28 8.63 2.39
N LYS A 29 9.84 7.50 2.82
CA LYS A 29 10.11 6.35 1.96
C LYS A 29 8.82 5.69 1.46
N MET A 30 7.83 5.53 2.33
CA MET A 30 6.50 5.03 1.96
C MET A 30 5.80 5.96 0.97
N GLY A 31 5.90 7.28 1.13
CA GLY A 31 5.37 8.25 0.18
C GLY A 31 5.94 8.08 -1.23
N ILE A 32 7.26 7.86 -1.35
CA ILE A 32 7.92 7.59 -2.63
C ILE A 32 7.45 6.25 -3.21
N ILE A 33 7.37 5.19 -2.40
CA ILE A 33 6.89 3.87 -2.83
C ILE A 33 5.44 3.96 -3.34
N PHE A 34 4.56 4.62 -2.61
CA PHE A 34 3.17 4.79 -2.99
C PHE A 34 3.00 5.59 -4.27
N GLY A 35 3.79 6.66 -4.45
CA GLY A 35 3.83 7.42 -5.69
C GLY A 35 4.26 6.55 -6.87
N PHE A 36 5.38 5.83 -6.73
CA PHE A 36 5.90 4.94 -7.77
C PHE A 36 4.96 3.77 -8.10
N GLN A 37 4.23 3.25 -7.11
CA GLN A 37 3.30 2.15 -7.27
C GLN A 37 1.89 2.60 -7.70
N GLU A 38 1.68 3.90 -7.92
CA GLU A 38 0.42 4.53 -8.31
C GLU A 38 -0.74 4.27 -7.32
N VAL A 39 -0.43 4.23 -6.03
CA VAL A 39 -1.41 4.02 -4.95
C VAL A 39 -1.52 5.19 -3.98
N LEU A 40 -0.70 6.25 -4.13
CA LEU A 40 -0.68 7.39 -3.22
C LEU A 40 -2.05 8.08 -3.10
N GLU A 41 -2.80 8.19 -4.18
CA GLU A 41 -4.15 8.80 -4.17
C GLU A 41 -5.16 7.96 -3.39
N ILE A 42 -4.99 6.64 -3.32
CA ILE A 42 -5.85 5.76 -2.52
C ILE A 42 -5.50 5.81 -1.03
N VAL A 43 -4.21 6.03 -0.71
CA VAL A 43 -3.79 6.26 0.68
C VAL A 43 -4.35 7.57 1.21
N LYS A 44 -4.39 8.62 0.37
CA LYS A 44 -4.85 9.96 0.75
C LYS A 44 -6.37 10.10 0.74
N ASN A 45 -7.05 9.46 -0.21
CA ASN A 45 -8.48 9.64 -0.45
C ASN A 45 -9.26 8.36 -0.13
N ASP A 46 -10.49 8.50 0.36
CA ASP A 46 -11.34 7.34 0.59
C ASP A 46 -11.78 6.69 -0.73
N ILE A 47 -11.91 5.36 -0.70
CA ILE A 47 -12.62 4.64 -1.76
C ILE A 47 -14.10 4.99 -1.62
N GLN A 48 -14.64 5.76 -2.57
CA GLN A 48 -16.08 5.99 -2.62
C GLN A 48 -16.80 4.65 -2.84
N GLU A 49 -17.68 4.30 -1.90
CA GLU A 49 -18.60 3.20 -2.09
C GLU A 49 -19.57 3.53 -3.21
N VAL A 50 -19.83 2.54 -4.04
CA VAL A 50 -20.68 2.68 -5.22
C VAL A 50 -22.04 2.07 -4.91
N GLU A 51 -23.08 2.90 -4.91
CA GLU A 51 -24.47 2.47 -4.68
C GLU A 51 -24.91 1.40 -5.71
N VAL A 52 -25.64 0.40 -5.23
CA VAL A 52 -26.14 -0.75 -6.01
C VAL A 52 -27.17 -0.27 -7.04
N GLY A 53 -26.70 0.09 -8.23
CA GLY A 53 -27.54 0.57 -9.34
C GLY A 53 -26.78 1.37 -10.41
N THR A 54 -25.53 1.73 -10.13
CA THR A 54 -24.74 2.66 -10.95
C THR A 54 -24.10 2.02 -12.19
N ILE A 55 -23.94 2.89 -13.19
CA ILE A 55 -23.49 2.65 -14.57
C ILE A 55 -22.17 1.87 -14.58
N LYS A 56 -21.99 0.92 -15.52
CA LYS A 56 -20.82 0.00 -15.64
C LYS A 56 -19.45 0.66 -15.35
N VAL A 57 -19.27 1.91 -15.76
CA VAL A 57 -18.06 2.72 -15.54
C VAL A 57 -17.72 2.86 -14.05
N GLN A 58 -18.71 3.13 -13.20
CA GLN A 58 -18.52 3.34 -11.77
C GLN A 58 -18.13 2.05 -11.03
N ARG A 59 -18.67 0.91 -11.47
CA ARG A 59 -18.26 -0.42 -11.00
C ARG A 59 -16.80 -0.73 -11.35
N THR A 60 -16.35 -0.34 -12.55
CA THR A 60 -14.95 -0.53 -12.96
C THR A 60 -14.01 0.30 -12.10
N ILE A 61 -14.34 1.58 -11.89
CA ILE A 61 -13.56 2.49 -11.04
C ILE A 61 -13.46 1.92 -9.61
N TYR A 62 -14.57 1.49 -9.01
CA TYR A 62 -14.57 0.91 -7.67
C TYR A 62 -13.66 -0.34 -7.55
N LYS A 63 -13.74 -1.25 -8.53
CA LYS A 63 -12.88 -2.43 -8.55
C LYS A 63 -11.40 -2.08 -8.66
N GLU A 64 -11.06 -1.08 -9.47
CA GLU A 64 -9.69 -0.60 -9.59
C GLU A 64 -9.20 0.05 -8.29
N SER A 65 -10.02 0.90 -7.67
CA SER A 65 -9.71 1.53 -6.37
C SER A 65 -9.50 0.48 -5.28
N LYS A 66 -10.37 -0.53 -5.18
CA LYS A 66 -10.18 -1.64 -4.24
C LYS A 66 -8.90 -2.43 -4.50
N LYS A 67 -8.53 -2.67 -5.76
CA LYS A 67 -7.27 -3.32 -6.09
C LYS A 67 -6.05 -2.48 -5.65
N LYS A 68 -6.10 -1.17 -5.87
CA LYS A 68 -5.02 -0.26 -5.45
C LYS A 68 -4.93 -0.13 -3.93
N ASP A 69 -6.06 -0.16 -3.22
CA ASP A 69 -6.12 -0.18 -1.75
C ASP A 69 -5.48 -1.45 -1.18
N CYS A 70 -5.86 -2.63 -1.67
CA CYS A 70 -5.21 -3.88 -1.26
C CYS A 70 -3.70 -3.86 -1.54
N LYS A 71 -3.26 -3.24 -2.64
CA LYS A 71 -1.84 -3.08 -2.98
C LYS A 71 -1.13 -2.14 -1.99
N ALA A 72 -1.75 -1.04 -1.57
CA ALA A 72 -1.18 -0.13 -0.58
C ALA A 72 -1.08 -0.79 0.80
N LEU A 73 -2.14 -1.45 1.28
CA LEU A 73 -2.12 -2.25 2.51
C LEU A 73 -1.00 -3.29 2.50
N PHE A 74 -0.86 -4.04 1.40
CA PHE A 74 0.23 -5.00 1.25
C PHE A 74 1.60 -4.34 1.41
N LEU A 75 1.82 -3.17 0.79
CA LEU A 75 3.08 -2.44 0.91
C LEU A 75 3.33 -1.97 2.36
N ILE A 76 2.31 -1.52 3.08
CA ILE A 76 2.44 -1.15 4.51
C ILE A 76 2.84 -2.37 5.33
N HIS A 77 2.12 -3.49 5.24
CA HIS A 77 2.42 -4.73 5.99
C HIS A 77 3.84 -5.21 5.78
N GLN A 78 4.34 -5.03 4.56
CA GLN A 78 5.68 -5.40 4.17
C GLN A 78 6.77 -4.51 4.81
N CYS A 79 6.44 -3.29 5.22
CA CYS A 79 7.36 -2.26 5.72
C CYS A 79 7.22 -1.98 7.23
N VAL A 80 6.44 -2.77 7.98
CA VAL A 80 6.28 -2.61 9.43
C VAL A 80 6.88 -3.79 10.17
N ASP A 81 7.31 -3.58 11.42
CA ASP A 81 7.75 -4.69 12.28
C ASP A 81 6.56 -5.54 12.73
N SER A 82 6.84 -6.67 13.38
CA SER A 82 5.78 -7.57 13.84
C SER A 82 4.81 -6.89 14.81
N ILE A 83 5.28 -5.97 15.66
CA ILE A 83 4.44 -5.30 16.66
C ILE A 83 3.45 -4.36 15.98
N ASN A 84 3.92 -3.58 15.00
CA ASN A 84 3.08 -2.65 14.26
C ASN A 84 2.18 -3.40 13.26
N PHE A 85 2.64 -4.52 12.69
CA PHE A 85 1.80 -5.39 11.86
C PHE A 85 0.54 -5.84 12.61
N GLU A 86 0.69 -6.40 13.81
CA GLU A 86 -0.47 -6.88 14.60
C GLU A 86 -1.50 -5.78 14.89
N LYS A 87 -1.05 -4.52 15.02
CA LYS A 87 -1.95 -3.37 15.25
C LYS A 87 -2.79 -3.02 14.02
N ILE A 88 -2.24 -3.20 12.82
CA ILE A 88 -2.89 -2.82 11.56
C ILE A 88 -3.47 -4.02 10.80
N ALA A 89 -3.21 -5.25 11.25
CA ALA A 89 -3.65 -6.47 10.57
C ALA A 89 -5.18 -6.60 10.48
N SER A 90 -5.92 -5.95 11.39
CA SER A 90 -7.39 -5.91 11.35
C SER A 90 -7.96 -4.79 10.49
N ALA A 91 -7.12 -3.90 9.93
CA ALA A 91 -7.58 -2.80 9.10
C ALA A 91 -8.13 -3.33 7.77
N ASN A 92 -9.33 -2.86 7.42
CA ASN A 92 -10.03 -3.25 6.19
C ASN A 92 -9.73 -2.32 5.00
N SER A 93 -8.98 -1.24 5.25
CA SER A 93 -8.55 -0.29 4.24
C SER A 93 -7.21 0.35 4.62
N THR A 94 -6.51 0.88 3.62
CA THR A 94 -5.23 1.58 3.82
C THR A 94 -5.35 2.78 4.75
N LYS A 95 -6.54 3.38 4.85
CA LYS A 95 -6.80 4.55 5.69
C LYS A 95 -7.14 4.20 7.13
N GLU A 96 -7.61 2.99 7.38
CA GLU A 96 -7.84 2.47 8.73
C GLU A 96 -6.52 2.00 9.38
N ALA A 97 -5.58 1.52 8.56
CA ALA A 97 -4.22 1.16 8.97
C ALA A 97 -3.37 2.39 9.33
#